data_AF-A0A327NNH5-F1
#
_entry.id   AF-A0A327NNH5-F1
#
_cell.length_a   1.000
_cell.length_b   1.000
_cell.length_c   1.000
_cell.angle_alpha   90.00
_cell.angle_beta   90.00
_cell.angle_gamma   90.00
#
_symmetry.space_group_name_H-M   'P 1'
#
loop_
_entity.id
_entity.type
_entity.pdbx_description
1 polymer ?
#
loop_
_entity_poly.entity_id
_entity_poly.type
_entity_poly.pdbx_seq_one_letter_code
_entity_poly.pdbx_strand_id
1 'polypeptide(L)'
;MTAPHDNKWEIDALQNEYKAMHGIELTKDQAEKMLRHEQERDSGSPKYVFSPWEELDYEEVTFKKILTASQFESYLSERANRLKRIEESLIDNEKTYLPQLNATKERLAYYKNRLIPSVCKNSILLFTIFKSEREKVDFLRAEYKKYLVDTKKQILVDHFRHRKTFQPILLKLSLLRHEQMYLLPDYFSFKKAMDIPTKAVADYLLEKLSAISDNLFDDLKQTMDELREFNTNNTAKHMGEMQGWHITLPIQNTTEELMFAVLIDPNSTYH
;
A
#
# COMPACT_ATOMS: atom_id res chain seq x y z
N MET A 1 -29.19 6.85 -17.70
CA MET A 1 -30.41 6.19 -18.20
C MET A 1 -30.08 5.54 -19.52
N THR A 2 -29.63 4.28 -19.49
CA THR A 2 -29.37 3.45 -20.67
C THR A 2 -30.57 2.51 -20.88
N ALA A 3 -30.90 2.28 -22.14
CA ALA A 3 -32.22 1.84 -22.61
C ALA A 3 -32.52 0.33 -22.33
N PRO A 4 -33.80 -0.09 -22.33
CA PRO A 4 -34.24 -1.43 -21.91
C PRO A 4 -33.92 -2.58 -22.90
N HIS A 5 -33.17 -2.32 -23.97
CA HIS A 5 -32.91 -3.29 -25.04
C HIS A 5 -31.52 -3.97 -24.95
N ASP A 6 -30.60 -3.49 -24.11
CA ASP A 6 -29.20 -3.98 -24.07
C ASP A 6 -28.94 -5.17 -23.13
N ASN A 7 -29.84 -5.49 -22.20
CA ASN A 7 -29.52 -6.50 -21.16
C ASN A 7 -29.89 -7.94 -21.54
N LYS A 8 -30.61 -8.19 -22.65
CA LYS A 8 -31.15 -9.54 -22.92
C LYS A 8 -30.04 -10.57 -23.14
N TRP A 9 -29.00 -10.20 -23.89
CA TRP A 9 -27.86 -11.08 -24.13
C TRP A 9 -27.04 -11.31 -22.85
N GLU A 10 -26.89 -10.29 -21.99
CA GLU A 10 -26.20 -10.39 -20.70
C GLU A 10 -26.95 -11.32 -19.74
N ILE A 11 -28.27 -11.19 -19.69
CA ILE A 11 -29.16 -12.06 -18.91
C ILE A 11 -29.06 -13.50 -19.40
N ASP A 12 -29.16 -13.74 -20.71
CA ASP A 12 -29.09 -15.08 -21.29
C ASP A 12 -27.69 -15.70 -21.06
N ALA A 13 -26.61 -14.89 -21.17
CA ALA A 13 -25.24 -15.32 -20.88
C ALA A 13 -25.08 -15.71 -19.40
N LEU A 14 -25.57 -14.87 -18.48
CA LEU A 14 -25.52 -15.12 -17.04
C LEU A 14 -26.32 -16.38 -16.65
N GLN A 15 -27.51 -16.58 -17.24
CA GLN A 15 -28.28 -17.81 -17.02
C GLN A 15 -27.52 -19.07 -17.48
N ASN A 16 -26.86 -19.01 -18.64
CA ASN A 16 -26.06 -20.13 -19.16
C ASN A 16 -24.83 -20.40 -18.28
N GLU A 17 -24.16 -19.34 -17.82
CA GLU A 17 -23.00 -19.43 -16.94
C GLU A 17 -23.36 -20.09 -15.61
N TYR A 18 -24.40 -19.60 -14.93
CA TYR A 18 -24.83 -20.15 -13.64
C TYR A 18 -25.35 -21.57 -13.75
N LYS A 19 -26.00 -21.92 -14.87
CA LYS A 19 -26.39 -23.30 -15.14
C LYS A 19 -25.18 -24.20 -15.37
N ALA A 20 -24.19 -23.74 -16.14
CA ALA A 20 -23.01 -24.54 -16.49
C ALA A 20 -22.02 -24.70 -15.33
N MET A 21 -21.76 -23.64 -14.57
CA MET A 21 -20.78 -23.64 -13.47
C MET A 21 -21.37 -24.12 -12.16
N HIS A 22 -22.60 -23.72 -11.85
CA HIS A 22 -23.20 -23.90 -10.52
C HIS A 22 -24.36 -24.89 -10.52
N GLY A 23 -24.82 -25.33 -11.69
CA GLY A 23 -26.03 -26.16 -11.81
C GLY A 23 -27.31 -25.41 -11.40
N ILE A 24 -27.28 -24.08 -11.34
CA ILE A 24 -28.39 -23.25 -10.89
C ILE A 24 -29.15 -22.74 -12.12
N GLU A 25 -30.38 -23.23 -12.32
CA GLU A 25 -31.26 -22.72 -13.35
C GLU A 25 -31.97 -21.44 -12.88
N LEU A 26 -31.50 -20.29 -13.31
CA LEU A 26 -32.08 -18.99 -12.96
C LEU A 26 -33.30 -18.68 -13.82
N THR A 27 -34.36 -18.14 -13.21
CA THR A 27 -35.43 -17.47 -13.97
C THR A 27 -34.93 -16.12 -14.51
N LYS A 28 -35.63 -15.56 -15.50
CA LYS A 28 -35.26 -14.26 -16.08
C LYS A 28 -35.23 -13.13 -15.04
N ASP A 29 -36.22 -13.07 -14.15
CA ASP A 29 -36.27 -12.07 -13.07
C ASP A 29 -35.12 -12.24 -12.06
N GLN A 30 -34.74 -13.48 -11.76
CA GLN A 30 -33.57 -13.76 -10.91
C GLN A 30 -32.27 -13.31 -11.58
N ALA A 31 -32.08 -13.66 -12.84
CA ALA A 31 -30.89 -13.27 -13.60
C ALA A 31 -30.78 -11.75 -13.77
N GLU A 32 -31.89 -11.04 -13.98
CA GLU A 32 -31.91 -9.57 -13.99
C GLU A 32 -31.48 -8.96 -12.65
N LYS A 33 -31.87 -9.56 -11.53
CA LYS A 33 -31.46 -9.11 -10.18
C LYS A 33 -29.98 -9.39 -9.93
N MET A 34 -29.47 -10.52 -10.38
CA MET A 34 -28.05 -10.90 -10.24
C MET A 34 -27.15 -10.04 -11.11
N LEU A 35 -27.56 -9.76 -12.35
CA LEU A 35 -26.84 -8.86 -13.24
C LEU A 35 -26.68 -7.46 -12.63
N ARG A 36 -27.73 -6.93 -11.99
CA ARG A 36 -27.65 -5.66 -11.25
C ARG A 36 -26.64 -5.73 -10.10
N HIS A 37 -26.62 -6.83 -9.36
CA HIS A 37 -25.64 -7.04 -8.29
C HIS A 37 -24.21 -7.07 -8.82
N GLU A 38 -23.95 -7.75 -9.94
CA GLU A 38 -22.64 -7.78 -10.58
C GLU A 38 -22.21 -6.40 -11.08
N GLN A 39 -23.12 -5.65 -11.71
CA GLN A 39 -22.88 -4.27 -12.12
C GLN A 39 -22.58 -3.33 -10.94
N GLU A 40 -23.28 -3.49 -9.80
CA GLU A 40 -23.01 -2.73 -8.58
C GLU A 40 -21.64 -3.09 -7.99
N ARG A 41 -21.30 -4.38 -7.93
CA ARG A 41 -19.99 -4.87 -7.47
C ARG A 41 -18.87 -4.31 -8.34
N ASP A 42 -19.05 -4.32 -9.66
CA ASP A 42 -18.02 -3.93 -10.64
C ASP A 42 -17.96 -2.41 -10.87
N SER A 43 -18.86 -1.64 -10.26
CA SER A 43 -18.97 -0.17 -10.44
C SER A 43 -17.78 0.66 -9.95
N GLY A 44 -16.70 0.02 -9.46
CA GLY A 44 -15.39 0.62 -9.26
C GLY A 44 -15.38 1.87 -8.37
N SER A 45 -15.44 1.70 -7.04
CA SER A 45 -15.21 2.81 -6.11
C SER A 45 -13.75 2.83 -5.62
N PRO A 46 -13.01 3.94 -5.77
CA PRO A 46 -11.68 4.05 -5.18
C PRO A 46 -11.71 4.20 -3.66
N LYS A 47 -12.89 4.45 -3.07
CA LYS A 47 -13.07 4.70 -1.63
C LYS A 47 -13.68 3.52 -0.88
N TYR A 48 -14.61 2.80 -1.49
CA TYR A 48 -15.33 1.70 -0.87
C TYR A 48 -15.07 0.42 -1.64
N VAL A 49 -14.07 -0.34 -1.19
CA VAL A 49 -13.68 -1.62 -1.79
C VAL A 49 -13.98 -2.72 -0.79
N PHE A 50 -14.67 -3.77 -1.25
CA PHE A 50 -14.85 -4.98 -0.48
C PHE A 50 -13.58 -5.83 -0.51
N SER A 51 -13.32 -6.52 0.60
CA SER A 51 -12.40 -7.65 0.59
C SER A 51 -13.06 -8.87 -0.04
N PRO A 52 -12.29 -9.86 -0.54
CA PRO A 52 -12.86 -11.08 -1.12
C PRO A 52 -13.84 -11.80 -0.18
N TRP A 53 -13.66 -11.66 1.14
CA TRP A 53 -14.54 -12.25 2.15
C TRP A 53 -15.86 -11.48 2.26
N GLU A 54 -15.77 -10.14 2.31
CA GLU A 54 -16.94 -9.28 2.38
C GLU A 54 -17.76 -9.32 1.08
N GLU A 55 -17.11 -9.51 -0.08
CA GLU A 55 -17.79 -9.77 -1.34
C GLU A 55 -18.65 -11.02 -1.25
N LEU A 56 -18.10 -12.12 -0.75
CA LEU A 56 -18.84 -13.37 -0.56
C LEU A 56 -19.98 -13.24 0.46
N ASP A 57 -19.78 -12.46 1.53
CA ASP A 57 -20.83 -12.21 2.53
C ASP A 57 -21.95 -11.32 1.95
N TYR A 58 -21.59 -10.29 1.16
CA TYR A 58 -22.55 -9.43 0.46
C TYR A 58 -23.35 -10.20 -0.60
N GLU A 59 -22.65 -11.06 -1.35
CA GLU A 59 -23.25 -11.96 -2.34
C GLU A 59 -24.24 -12.92 -1.66
N GLU A 60 -23.88 -13.55 -0.54
CA GLU A 60 -24.77 -14.44 0.21
C GLU A 60 -26.06 -13.73 0.64
N VAL A 61 -25.95 -12.55 1.26
CA VAL A 61 -27.10 -11.75 1.70
C VAL A 61 -28.02 -11.36 0.53
N THR A 62 -27.43 -11.10 -0.63
CA THR A 62 -28.16 -10.72 -1.84
C THR A 62 -28.84 -11.93 -2.47
N PHE A 63 -28.11 -13.02 -2.64
CA PHE A 63 -28.59 -14.23 -3.31
C PHE A 63 -29.68 -14.93 -2.50
N LYS A 64 -29.62 -14.88 -1.16
CA LYS A 64 -30.71 -15.35 -0.29
C LYS A 64 -32.07 -14.69 -0.58
N LYS A 65 -32.07 -13.47 -1.11
CA LYS A 65 -33.30 -12.73 -1.48
C LYS A 65 -33.77 -13.02 -2.91
N ILE A 66 -32.87 -13.50 -3.77
CA ILE A 66 -33.12 -13.70 -5.21
C ILE A 66 -33.46 -15.16 -5.50
N LEU A 67 -32.66 -16.08 -4.95
CA LEU A 67 -32.74 -17.50 -5.21
C LEU A 67 -33.86 -18.17 -4.40
N THR A 68 -34.41 -19.25 -4.94
CA THR A 68 -35.25 -20.15 -4.15
C THR A 68 -34.41 -20.89 -3.11
N ALA A 69 -35.05 -21.44 -2.08
CA ALA A 69 -34.34 -22.17 -1.02
C ALA A 69 -33.43 -23.29 -1.59
N SER A 70 -33.92 -24.09 -2.55
CA SER A 70 -33.12 -25.14 -3.17
C SER A 70 -31.93 -24.61 -3.98
N GLN A 71 -32.11 -23.53 -4.74
CA GLN A 71 -31.02 -22.92 -5.51
C GLN A 71 -29.97 -22.31 -4.58
N PHE A 72 -30.41 -21.71 -3.47
CA PHE A 72 -29.53 -21.11 -2.48
C PHE A 72 -28.71 -22.15 -1.71
N GLU A 73 -29.27 -23.31 -1.40
CA GLU A 73 -28.50 -24.44 -0.83
C GLU A 73 -27.42 -24.93 -1.79
N SER A 74 -27.73 -25.07 -3.09
CA SER A 74 -26.72 -25.39 -4.11
C SER A 74 -25.60 -24.35 -4.13
N TYR A 75 -25.97 -23.07 -4.09
CA TYR A 75 -25.00 -21.97 -4.02
C TYR A 75 -24.08 -22.07 -2.79
N LEU A 76 -24.65 -22.30 -1.60
CA LEU A 76 -23.87 -22.41 -0.35
C LEU A 76 -22.88 -23.59 -0.40
N SER A 77 -23.26 -24.69 -1.05
CA SER A 77 -22.38 -25.86 -1.22
C SER A 77 -21.13 -25.52 -2.04
N GLU A 78 -21.25 -24.65 -3.04
CA GLU A 78 -20.11 -24.21 -3.85
C GLU A 78 -19.32 -23.08 -3.20
N ARG A 79 -19.97 -22.24 -2.39
CA ARG A 79 -19.29 -21.16 -1.66
C ARG A 79 -18.11 -21.68 -0.84
N ALA A 80 -18.23 -22.85 -0.22
CA ALA A 80 -17.14 -23.52 0.49
C ALA A 80 -15.92 -23.78 -0.42
N ASN A 81 -16.15 -24.23 -1.66
CA ASN A 81 -15.09 -24.44 -2.65
C ASN A 81 -14.47 -23.12 -3.14
N ARG A 82 -15.27 -22.06 -3.28
CA ARG A 82 -14.75 -20.71 -3.62
C ARG A 82 -13.86 -20.17 -2.51
N LEU A 83 -14.28 -20.27 -1.25
CA LEU A 83 -13.48 -19.88 -0.08
C LEU A 83 -12.14 -20.62 -0.10
N LYS A 84 -12.17 -21.96 -0.26
CA LYS A 84 -10.95 -22.76 -0.32
C LYS A 84 -10.02 -22.34 -1.46
N ARG A 85 -10.55 -22.06 -2.65
CA ARG A 85 -9.75 -21.55 -3.79
C ARG A 85 -9.09 -20.20 -3.49
N ILE A 86 -9.78 -19.30 -2.79
CA ILE A 86 -9.19 -18.02 -2.34
C ILE A 86 -8.05 -18.29 -1.37
N GLU A 87 -8.26 -19.14 -0.36
CA GLU A 87 -7.23 -19.50 0.62
C GLU A 87 -5.99 -20.11 -0.05
N GLU A 88 -6.18 -21.11 -0.93
CA GLU A 88 -5.10 -21.75 -1.68
C GLU A 88 -4.34 -20.73 -2.54
N SER A 89 -5.06 -19.86 -3.25
CA SER A 89 -4.43 -18.79 -4.05
C SER A 89 -3.60 -17.84 -3.19
N LEU A 90 -4.07 -17.48 -2.00
CA LEU A 90 -3.31 -16.63 -1.07
C LEU A 90 -2.04 -17.32 -0.58
N ILE A 91 -2.13 -18.60 -0.21
CA ILE A 91 -1.00 -19.43 0.26
C ILE A 91 0.02 -19.66 -0.86
N ASP A 92 -0.42 -19.88 -2.09
CA ASP A 92 0.49 -20.10 -3.22
C ASP A 92 1.24 -18.82 -3.59
N ASN A 93 0.52 -17.70 -3.62
CA ASN A 93 1.11 -16.38 -3.89
C ASN A 93 2.11 -15.95 -2.81
N GLU A 94 1.95 -16.42 -1.58
CA GLU A 94 2.82 -16.07 -0.44
C GLU A 94 4.31 -16.30 -0.72
N LYS A 95 4.64 -17.40 -1.40
CA LYS A 95 6.03 -17.80 -1.69
C LYS A 95 6.74 -16.79 -2.59
N THR A 96 6.00 -16.06 -3.41
CA THR A 96 6.54 -15.04 -4.33
C THR A 96 7.16 -13.84 -3.59
N TYR A 97 6.78 -13.61 -2.33
CA TYR A 97 7.30 -12.50 -1.52
C TYR A 97 8.63 -12.80 -0.82
N LEU A 98 9.09 -14.05 -0.80
CA LEU A 98 10.30 -14.44 -0.08
C LEU A 98 11.57 -13.68 -0.53
N PRO A 99 11.83 -13.50 -1.85
CA PRO A 99 12.98 -12.72 -2.28
C PRO A 99 12.87 -11.23 -1.88
N GLN A 100 11.66 -10.68 -1.91
CA GLN A 100 11.38 -9.30 -1.49
C GLN A 100 11.59 -9.11 0.01
N LEU A 101 11.22 -10.11 0.81
CA LEU A 101 11.49 -10.13 2.25
C LEU A 101 13.00 -10.08 2.52
N ASN A 102 13.79 -10.90 1.83
CA ASN A 102 15.24 -10.96 2.03
C ASN A 102 15.92 -9.65 1.61
N ALA A 103 15.56 -9.11 0.44
CA ALA A 103 16.04 -7.79 0.00
C ALA A 103 15.70 -6.69 1.02
N THR A 104 14.49 -6.71 1.58
CA THR A 104 14.04 -5.70 2.56
C THR A 104 14.78 -5.81 3.88
N LYS A 105 15.10 -7.03 4.36
CA LYS A 105 15.95 -7.24 5.54
C LYS A 105 17.36 -6.70 5.33
N GLU A 106 17.98 -7.00 4.19
CA GLU A 106 19.32 -6.48 3.86
C GLU A 106 19.32 -4.95 3.76
N ARG A 107 18.28 -4.37 3.15
CA ARG A 107 18.10 -2.92 3.09
C ARG A 107 17.96 -2.30 4.48
N LEU A 108 17.16 -2.89 5.35
CA LEU A 108 17.00 -2.40 6.72
C LEU A 108 18.32 -2.45 7.49
N ALA A 109 19.11 -3.50 7.32
CA ALA A 109 20.45 -3.59 7.92
C ALA A 109 21.39 -2.52 7.39
N TYR A 110 21.40 -2.27 6.07
CA TYR A 110 22.15 -1.17 5.46
C TYR A 110 21.72 0.19 6.00
N TYR A 111 20.41 0.41 6.17
CA TYR A 111 19.89 1.67 6.71
C TYR A 111 20.46 1.94 8.10
N LYS A 112 20.30 0.97 9.00
CA LYS A 112 20.74 1.08 10.39
C LYS A 112 22.26 1.22 10.53
N ASN A 113 23.03 0.45 9.76
CA ASN A 113 24.48 0.32 9.98
C ASN A 113 25.32 1.29 9.16
N ARG A 114 24.81 1.82 8.05
CA ARG A 114 25.58 2.65 7.12
C ARG A 114 24.87 3.95 6.75
N LEU A 115 23.63 3.87 6.25
CA LEU A 115 22.93 5.06 5.74
C LEU A 115 22.67 6.09 6.85
N ILE A 116 21.96 5.71 7.91
CA ILE A 116 21.55 6.64 8.96
C ILE A 116 22.75 7.27 9.67
N PRO A 117 23.82 6.52 10.01
CA PRO A 117 25.05 7.14 10.51
C PRO A 117 25.63 8.20 9.56
N SER A 118 25.71 7.92 8.26
CA SER A 118 26.22 8.89 7.26
C SER A 118 25.33 10.12 7.14
N VAL A 119 24.01 9.93 7.06
CA VAL A 119 23.03 11.02 7.01
C VAL A 119 23.10 11.86 8.28
N CYS A 120 23.18 11.24 9.45
CA CYS A 120 23.23 11.94 10.73
C CYS A 120 24.47 12.83 10.82
N LYS A 121 25.64 12.33 10.40
CA LYS A 121 26.89 13.11 10.35
C LYS A 121 26.74 14.40 9.53
N ASN A 122 26.06 14.32 8.39
CA ASN A 122 25.83 15.47 7.50
C ASN A 122 24.66 16.36 7.98
N SER A 123 23.66 15.78 8.64
CA SER A 123 22.46 16.47 9.12
C SER A 123 22.70 17.41 10.30
N ILE A 124 23.83 17.30 11.02
CA ILE A 124 24.22 18.24 12.09
C ILE A 124 24.18 19.69 11.58
N LEU A 125 24.51 19.90 10.31
CA LEU A 125 24.46 21.20 9.65
C LEU A 125 23.01 21.66 9.35
N LEU A 126 22.05 20.74 9.18
CA LEU A 126 20.63 21.08 9.05
C LEU A 126 20.02 21.54 10.38
N PHE A 127 20.47 20.98 11.50
CA PHE A 127 20.00 21.40 12.83
C PHE A 127 20.33 22.86 13.16
N THR A 128 21.42 23.41 12.60
CA THR A 128 21.76 24.83 12.81
C THR A 128 20.82 25.76 12.03
N ILE A 129 20.40 25.36 10.82
CA ILE A 129 19.49 26.12 9.96
C ILE A 129 18.11 26.26 10.62
N PHE A 130 17.60 25.20 11.24
CA PHE A 130 16.29 25.21 11.88
C PHE A 130 16.32 25.61 13.36
N LYS A 131 17.43 26.17 13.86
CA LYS A 131 17.55 26.51 15.28
C LYS A 131 16.48 27.51 15.75
N SER A 132 16.10 28.48 14.91
CA SER A 132 15.02 29.43 15.21
C SER A 132 13.62 28.86 15.02
N GLU A 133 13.49 27.77 14.26
CA GLU A 133 12.22 27.16 13.86
C GLU A 133 11.97 25.82 14.55
N ARG A 134 12.62 25.59 15.69
CA ARG A 134 12.59 24.31 16.40
C ARG A 134 11.16 23.84 16.68
N GLU A 135 10.27 24.74 17.10
CA GLU A 135 8.87 24.41 17.37
C GLU A 135 8.13 23.90 16.14
N LYS A 136 8.42 24.46 14.94
CA LYS A 136 7.81 24.02 13.68
C LYS A 136 8.33 22.65 13.26
N VAL A 137 9.64 22.41 13.45
CA VAL A 137 10.25 21.10 13.18
C VAL A 137 9.72 20.04 14.14
N ASP A 138 9.64 20.36 15.43
CA ASP A 138 9.12 19.44 16.45
C ASP A 138 7.63 19.15 16.21
N PHE A 139 6.85 20.16 15.81
CA PHE A 139 5.47 19.97 15.34
C PHE A 139 5.39 19.03 14.13
N LEU A 140 6.15 19.29 13.06
CA LEU A 140 6.10 18.49 11.85
C LEU A 140 6.54 17.03 12.10
N ARG A 141 7.53 16.81 12.96
CA ARG A 141 7.95 15.48 13.41
C ARG A 141 6.87 14.78 14.23
N ALA A 142 6.16 15.50 15.09
CA ALA A 142 5.05 14.94 15.85
C ALA A 142 3.91 14.48 14.93
N GLU A 143 3.57 15.29 13.92
CA GLU A 143 2.58 14.90 12.90
C GLU A 143 3.06 13.71 12.07
N TYR A 144 4.34 13.65 11.71
CA TYR A 144 4.91 12.49 11.03
C TYR A 144 4.83 11.22 11.88
N LYS A 145 5.11 11.31 13.18
CA LYS A 145 4.97 10.18 14.11
C LYS A 145 3.52 9.67 14.17
N LYS A 146 2.52 10.58 14.18
CA LYS A 146 1.10 10.19 14.09
C LYS A 146 0.80 9.48 12.77
N TYR A 147 1.25 10.04 11.65
CA TYR A 147 1.13 9.42 10.33
C TYR A 147 1.73 8.00 10.31
N LEU A 148 2.90 7.78 10.90
CA LEU A 148 3.51 6.45 11.00
C LEU A 148 2.66 5.47 11.83
N VAL A 149 2.05 5.92 12.93
CA VAL A 149 1.14 5.10 13.73
C VAL A 149 -0.09 4.70 12.93
N ASP A 150 -0.72 5.65 12.24
CA ASP A 150 -1.88 5.39 11.39
C ASP A 150 -1.55 4.48 10.21
N THR A 151 -0.39 4.67 9.58
CA THR A 151 0.12 3.80 8.52
C THR A 151 0.28 2.37 9.01
N LYS A 152 0.83 2.15 10.21
CA LYS A 152 0.96 0.80 10.80
C LYS A 152 -0.41 0.17 11.01
N LYS A 153 -1.34 0.94 11.56
CA LYS A 153 -2.71 0.48 11.81
C LYS A 153 -3.39 0.09 10.50
N GLN A 154 -3.24 0.89 9.46
CA GLN A 154 -3.75 0.58 8.13
C GLN A 154 -3.17 -0.72 7.57
N ILE A 155 -1.84 -0.92 7.63
CA ILE A 155 -1.19 -2.16 7.21
C ILE A 155 -1.81 -3.38 7.89
N LEU A 156 -2.04 -3.30 9.20
CA LEU A 156 -2.62 -4.40 9.98
C LEU A 156 -4.09 -4.65 9.62
N VAL A 157 -4.89 -3.59 9.54
CA VAL A 157 -6.31 -3.67 9.17
C VAL A 157 -6.46 -4.28 7.78
N ASP A 158 -5.73 -3.75 6.79
CA ASP A 158 -5.82 -4.21 5.42
C ASP A 158 -5.35 -5.66 5.30
N HIS A 159 -4.30 -6.05 6.01
CA HIS A 159 -3.83 -7.42 6.04
C HIS A 159 -4.89 -8.38 6.60
N PHE A 160 -5.38 -8.14 7.82
CA PHE A 160 -6.35 -9.06 8.44
C PHE A 160 -7.72 -9.04 7.75
N ARG A 161 -8.09 -7.91 7.13
CA ARG A 161 -9.32 -7.80 6.34
C ARG A 161 -9.22 -8.61 5.06
N HIS A 162 -8.14 -8.48 4.28
CA HIS A 162 -8.06 -9.07 2.93
C HIS A 162 -7.34 -10.41 2.87
N ARG A 163 -6.35 -10.65 3.75
CA ARG A 163 -5.44 -11.79 3.69
C ARG A 163 -5.57 -12.75 4.86
N LYS A 164 -6.29 -12.33 5.92
CA LYS A 164 -6.49 -13.10 7.16
C LYS A 164 -5.13 -13.56 7.70
N THR A 165 -4.91 -14.86 7.85
CA THR A 165 -3.65 -15.46 8.32
C THR A 165 -2.84 -16.14 7.21
N PHE A 166 -3.28 -16.03 5.96
CA PHE A 166 -2.74 -16.83 4.86
C PHE A 166 -1.47 -16.25 4.23
N GLN A 167 -1.11 -14.99 4.53
CA GLN A 167 0.06 -14.31 3.95
C GLN A 167 1.01 -13.65 4.98
N PRO A 168 1.56 -14.39 5.96
CA PRO A 168 2.41 -13.84 7.03
C PRO A 168 3.73 -13.17 6.56
N ILE A 169 4.38 -13.65 5.51
CA ILE A 169 5.54 -13.07 4.83
C ILE A 169 5.18 -11.71 4.26
N LEU A 170 4.04 -11.58 3.57
CA LEU A 170 3.59 -10.27 3.07
C LEU A 170 3.37 -9.28 4.21
N LEU A 171 2.73 -9.70 5.32
CA LEU A 171 2.60 -8.86 6.50
C LEU A 171 3.96 -8.43 7.04
N LYS A 172 4.88 -9.38 7.20
CA LYS A 172 6.24 -9.12 7.70
C LYS A 172 6.98 -8.15 6.78
N LEU A 173 6.87 -8.32 5.47
CA LEU A 173 7.44 -7.42 4.46
C LEU A 173 6.90 -6.00 4.61
N SER A 174 5.58 -5.84 4.72
CA SER A 174 4.95 -4.53 4.92
C SER A 174 5.38 -3.87 6.22
N LEU A 175 5.51 -4.62 7.31
CA LEU A 175 5.99 -4.11 8.60
C LEU A 175 7.48 -3.70 8.55
N LEU A 176 8.33 -4.44 7.83
CA LEU A 176 9.73 -4.06 7.63
C LEU A 176 9.86 -2.81 6.76
N ARG A 177 9.01 -2.64 5.74
CA ARG A 177 8.96 -1.39 4.95
C ARG A 177 8.49 -0.22 5.80
N HIS A 178 7.52 -0.44 6.68
CA HIS A 178 7.10 0.55 7.66
C HIS A 178 8.23 0.92 8.62
N GLU A 179 9.03 -0.04 9.08
CA GLU A 179 10.23 0.22 9.88
C GLU A 179 11.27 1.06 9.12
N GLN A 180 11.43 0.84 7.81
CA GLN A 180 12.27 1.68 6.97
C GLN A 180 11.82 3.14 6.95
N MET A 181 10.52 3.43 7.05
CA MET A 181 10.00 4.80 7.09
C MET A 181 10.36 5.56 8.37
N TYR A 182 10.63 4.86 9.49
CA TYR A 182 11.17 5.51 10.69
C TYR A 182 12.63 5.94 10.47
N LEU A 183 13.40 5.13 9.74
CA LEU A 183 14.82 5.37 9.50
C LEU A 183 15.00 6.46 8.44
N LEU A 184 14.36 6.30 7.29
CA LEU A 184 14.40 7.22 6.17
C LEU A 184 12.97 7.69 5.87
N PRO A 185 12.57 8.87 6.36
CA PRO A 185 11.21 9.36 6.21
C PRO A 185 10.77 9.51 4.75
N ASP A 186 9.64 8.92 4.40
CA ASP A 186 8.97 9.12 3.12
C ASP A 186 8.11 10.40 3.16
N TYR A 187 8.74 11.53 2.83
CA TYR A 187 8.09 12.83 2.83
C TYR A 187 6.94 12.92 1.81
N PHE A 188 7.08 12.35 0.62
CA PHE A 188 6.05 12.46 -0.42
C PHE A 188 4.77 11.75 -0.04
N SER A 189 4.87 10.55 0.55
CA SER A 189 3.69 9.84 1.06
C SER A 189 3.06 10.60 2.22
N PHE A 190 3.87 11.15 3.14
CA PHE A 190 3.35 11.98 4.23
C PHE A 190 2.66 13.25 3.74
N LYS A 191 3.25 13.96 2.77
CA LYS A 191 2.69 15.18 2.16
C LYS A 191 1.29 14.98 1.59
N LYS A 192 1.01 13.79 1.04
CA LYS A 192 -0.33 13.44 0.53
C LYS A 192 -1.36 13.26 1.65
N ALA A 193 -0.92 12.98 2.87
CA ALA A 193 -1.77 12.74 4.05
C ALA A 193 -1.89 13.96 4.98
N MET A 194 -1.09 15.01 4.78
CA MET A 194 -1.12 16.22 5.61
C MET A 194 -2.47 16.94 5.53
N ASP A 195 -2.92 17.45 6.66
CA ASP A 195 -3.97 18.45 6.70
C ASP A 195 -3.44 19.85 6.30
N ILE A 196 -4.34 20.81 6.16
CA ILE A 196 -4.00 22.17 5.71
C ILE A 196 -2.96 22.84 6.64
N PRO A 197 -3.11 22.82 7.98
CA PRO A 197 -2.12 23.41 8.87
C PRO A 197 -0.74 22.72 8.79
N THR A 198 -0.70 21.39 8.75
CA THR A 198 0.57 20.64 8.66
C THR A 198 1.29 20.95 7.36
N LYS A 199 0.55 21.02 6.26
CA LYS A 199 1.09 21.39 4.96
C LYS A 199 1.69 22.80 4.96
N ALA A 200 1.02 23.78 5.58
CA ALA A 200 1.55 25.14 5.68
C ALA A 200 2.89 25.21 6.44
N VAL A 201 3.03 24.41 7.51
CA VAL A 201 4.31 24.31 8.24
C VAL A 201 5.38 23.62 7.40
N ALA A 202 5.03 22.54 6.68
CA ALA A 202 5.95 21.84 5.81
C ALA A 202 6.46 22.74 4.66
N ASP A 203 5.57 23.48 4.01
CA ASP A 203 5.91 24.41 2.92
C ASP A 203 6.83 25.54 3.44
N TYR A 204 6.57 26.08 4.63
CA TYR A 204 7.46 27.08 5.27
C TYR A 204 8.88 26.53 5.53
N LEU A 205 8.99 25.30 6.04
CA LEU A 205 10.28 24.68 6.30
C LEU A 205 11.02 24.32 5.00
N LEU A 206 10.28 23.97 3.95
CA LEU A 206 10.82 23.72 2.61
C LEU A 206 11.42 25.00 1.99
N GLU A 207 10.75 26.15 2.12
CA GLU A 207 11.29 27.44 1.70
C GLU A 207 12.59 27.80 2.44
N LYS A 208 12.75 27.35 3.69
CA LYS A 208 14.01 27.52 4.43
C LYS A 208 15.10 26.55 3.96
N LEU A 209 14.74 25.34 3.54
CA LEU A 209 15.69 24.38 2.94
C LEU A 209 16.25 24.90 1.61
N SER A 210 15.48 25.64 0.82
CA SER A 210 15.97 26.16 -0.47
C SER A 210 17.05 27.24 -0.31
N ALA A 211 17.20 27.81 0.89
CA ALA A 211 18.23 28.81 1.20
C ALA A 211 19.57 28.19 1.69
N ILE A 212 19.70 26.87 1.67
CA ILE A 212 20.89 26.13 2.13
C ILE A 212 22.00 26.19 1.07
N SER A 213 23.26 26.25 1.51
CA SER A 213 24.42 26.24 0.62
C SER A 213 24.52 24.95 -0.20
N ASP A 214 24.82 25.08 -1.50
CA ASP A 214 25.00 23.97 -2.46
C ASP A 214 25.95 22.87 -1.97
N ASN A 215 26.97 23.19 -1.18
CA ASN A 215 27.91 22.19 -0.65
C ASN A 215 27.25 21.15 0.28
N LEU A 216 26.27 21.55 1.10
CA LEU A 216 25.55 20.61 1.98
C LEU A 216 24.61 19.71 1.16
N PHE A 217 24.12 20.24 0.05
CA PHE A 217 23.30 19.52 -0.91
C PHE A 217 24.10 18.41 -1.60
N ASP A 218 25.35 18.69 -1.99
CA ASP A 218 26.23 17.72 -2.64
C ASP A 218 26.59 16.52 -1.75
N ASP A 219 26.87 16.74 -0.46
CA ASP A 219 27.18 15.66 0.49
C ASP A 219 25.98 14.72 0.73
N LEU A 220 24.78 15.29 0.83
CA LEU A 220 23.54 14.51 0.96
C LEU A 220 23.23 13.76 -0.33
N LYS A 221 23.43 14.41 -1.48
CA LYS A 221 23.26 13.80 -2.80
C LYS A 221 24.16 12.60 -3.00
N GLN A 222 25.44 12.68 -2.64
CA GLN A 222 26.36 11.54 -2.70
C GLN A 222 25.84 10.37 -1.84
N THR A 223 25.37 10.65 -0.64
CA THR A 223 24.80 9.61 0.26
C THR A 223 23.57 8.95 -0.37
N MET A 224 22.71 9.72 -1.03
CA MET A 224 21.53 9.21 -1.73
C MET A 224 21.89 8.43 -3.01
N ASP A 225 22.96 8.81 -3.70
CA ASP A 225 23.50 8.06 -4.85
C ASP A 225 24.04 6.69 -4.42
N GLU A 226 24.78 6.61 -3.31
CA GLU A 226 25.22 5.33 -2.72
C GLU A 226 24.03 4.45 -2.33
N LEU A 227 22.99 5.04 -1.75
CA LEU A 227 21.75 4.32 -1.42
C LEU A 227 21.08 3.75 -2.68
N ARG A 228 21.04 4.53 -3.76
CA ARG A 228 20.47 4.09 -5.04
C ARG A 228 21.25 2.90 -5.61
N GLU A 229 22.58 2.98 -5.63
CA GLU A 229 23.44 1.88 -6.08
C GLU A 229 23.23 0.62 -5.23
N PHE A 230 23.23 0.77 -3.90
CA PHE A 230 22.94 -0.34 -2.99
C PHE A 230 21.58 -0.97 -3.29
N ASN A 231 20.53 -0.16 -3.48
CA ASN A 231 19.19 -0.66 -3.77
C ASN A 231 19.12 -1.42 -5.10
N THR A 232 19.79 -0.92 -6.14
CA THR A 232 19.89 -1.60 -7.44
C THR A 232 20.57 -2.97 -7.28
N ASN A 233 21.74 -3.00 -6.64
CA ASN A 233 22.50 -4.23 -6.44
C ASN A 233 21.76 -5.24 -5.56
N ASN A 234 21.14 -4.78 -4.47
CA ASN A 234 20.35 -5.62 -3.59
C ASN A 234 19.10 -6.17 -4.31
N THR A 235 18.46 -5.37 -5.16
CA THR A 235 17.32 -5.87 -5.94
C THR A 235 17.75 -6.90 -6.97
N ALA A 236 18.83 -6.64 -7.71
CA ALA A 236 19.40 -7.59 -8.67
C ALA A 236 19.76 -8.93 -7.99
N LYS A 237 20.38 -8.87 -6.80
CA LYS A 237 20.79 -10.05 -6.01
C LYS A 237 19.61 -10.97 -5.64
N HIS A 238 18.47 -10.41 -5.25
CA HIS A 238 17.34 -11.22 -4.74
C HIS A 238 16.24 -11.44 -5.77
N MET A 239 16.01 -10.50 -6.68
CA MET A 239 14.89 -10.52 -7.62
C MET A 239 15.31 -10.78 -9.08
N GLY A 240 16.61 -10.87 -9.35
CA GLY A 240 17.18 -11.00 -10.70
C GLY A 240 17.40 -9.65 -11.40
N GLU A 241 18.02 -9.68 -12.58
CA GLU A 241 18.21 -8.47 -13.39
C GLU A 241 16.85 -7.87 -13.76
N MET A 242 16.65 -6.59 -13.41
CA MET A 242 15.46 -5.85 -13.77
C MET A 242 15.45 -5.59 -15.28
N GLN A 243 14.73 -6.42 -16.05
CA GLN A 243 14.34 -6.10 -17.41
C GLN A 243 12.93 -5.47 -17.39
N GLY A 244 12.82 -4.19 -17.74
CA GLY A 244 11.55 -3.45 -17.82
C GLY A 244 11.47 -2.19 -16.94
N TRP A 245 10.30 -1.56 -16.90
CA TRP A 245 9.98 -0.28 -16.22
C TRP A 245 10.02 -0.35 -14.67
N HIS A 246 10.66 -1.35 -14.08
CA HIS A 246 10.59 -1.62 -12.66
C HIS A 246 11.64 -0.81 -11.89
N ILE A 247 11.16 0.30 -11.33
CA ILE A 247 11.70 1.02 -10.18
C ILE A 247 13.12 1.56 -10.37
N THR A 248 13.27 2.53 -11.27
CA THR A 248 14.01 3.71 -10.87
C THR A 248 13.29 4.29 -9.67
N LEU A 249 13.87 4.20 -8.47
CA LEU A 249 13.51 5.14 -7.41
C LEU A 249 13.79 6.51 -8.04
N PRO A 250 12.77 7.33 -8.33
CA PRO A 250 13.02 8.67 -8.80
C PRO A 250 13.45 9.43 -7.55
N ILE A 251 14.71 9.28 -7.17
CA ILE A 251 15.39 10.29 -6.36
C ILE A 251 15.68 11.37 -7.38
N GLN A 252 14.74 12.29 -7.56
CA GLN A 252 14.92 13.40 -8.47
C GLN A 252 15.93 14.42 -7.92
N ASN A 253 16.52 14.16 -6.75
CA ASN A 253 17.45 15.05 -6.05
C ASN A 253 16.83 16.45 -6.02
N THR A 254 15.57 16.53 -5.60
CA THR A 254 14.88 17.81 -5.46
C THR A 254 15.05 18.31 -4.03
N THR A 255 15.04 19.63 -3.84
CA THR A 255 15.03 20.24 -2.50
C THR A 255 13.89 19.69 -1.64
N GLU A 256 12.80 19.27 -2.26
CA GLU A 256 11.65 18.67 -1.59
C GLU A 256 11.96 17.30 -0.97
N GLU A 257 12.80 16.48 -1.60
CA GLU A 257 13.23 15.19 -1.03
C GLU A 257 13.98 15.40 0.29
N LEU A 258 14.76 16.48 0.42
CA LEU A 258 15.52 16.79 1.64
C LEU A 258 14.65 17.04 2.87
N MET A 259 13.33 17.19 2.70
CA MET A 259 12.40 17.21 3.83
C MET A 259 12.48 15.94 4.67
N PHE A 260 12.96 14.80 4.13
CA PHE A 260 13.25 13.62 4.96
C PHE A 260 14.21 13.97 6.11
N ALA A 261 15.20 14.84 5.89
CA ALA A 261 16.21 15.17 6.88
C ALA A 261 15.67 16.08 8.00
N VAL A 262 14.63 16.87 7.71
CA VAL A 262 13.86 17.59 8.72
C VAL A 262 13.08 16.61 9.61
N LEU A 263 12.53 15.56 9.00
CA LEU A 263 11.72 14.54 9.68
C LEU A 263 12.56 13.52 10.47
N ILE A 264 13.82 13.30 10.10
CA ILE A 264 14.74 12.45 10.87
C ILE A 264 14.91 13.03 12.28
N ASP A 265 14.70 12.19 13.27
CA ASP A 265 14.95 12.49 14.68
C ASP A 265 16.24 11.74 15.12
N PRO A 266 17.38 12.42 15.28
CA PRO A 266 18.65 11.78 15.64
C PRO A 266 18.64 11.21 17.06
N ASN A 267 17.72 11.71 17.89
CA ASN A 267 17.57 11.29 19.28
C ASN A 267 16.50 10.21 19.44
N SER A 268 15.82 9.83 18.35
CA SER A 268 14.93 8.68 18.35
C SER A 268 15.79 7.42 18.47
N THR A 269 15.96 6.92 19.69
CA THR A 269 16.38 5.54 19.90
C THR A 269 15.33 4.65 19.24
N TYR A 270 15.69 4.06 18.11
CA TYR A 270 14.87 3.07 17.41
C TYR A 270 14.64 1.89 18.37
N HIS A 271 13.46 1.85 18.99
CA HIS A 271 13.00 0.78 19.88
C HIS A 271 11.93 -0.06 19.20
#